data_AF-A0A930Z7K7-F1
#
_entry.id   AF-A0A930Z7K7-F1
#
_cell.length_a   1.000
_cell.length_b   1.000
_cell.length_c   1.000
_cell.angle_alpha   90.00
_cell.angle_beta   90.00
_cell.angle_gamma   90.00
#
_symmetry.space_group_name_H-M   'P 1'
#
loop_
_entity.id
_entity.type
_entity.pdbx_description
1 polymer ?
#
loop_
_entity_poly.entity_id
_entity_poly.type
_entity_poly.pdbx_seq_one_letter_code
_entity_poly.pdbx_strand_id
1 'polypeptide(L)'
;MEDFVHDQFLLGVRLFNEGRFFEAHEVWETLWQAAAGDSRTLYQGLIQAAAALHHAARGNHAGARSLWNKAEVKLELSPAEYEGAAIGQLLAELKFYFSFEKFGTPPLLRIVER
;
A
#
# COMPACT_ATOMS: atom_id res chain seq x y z
N MET A 1 -8.37 -16.78 -13.32
CA MET A 1 -7.07 -16.46 -12.68
C MET A 1 -6.99 -14.95 -12.47
N GLU A 2 -7.31 -14.15 -13.49
CA GLU A 2 -7.48 -12.70 -13.36
C GLU A 2 -8.51 -12.31 -12.28
N ASP A 3 -9.69 -12.94 -12.28
CA ASP A 3 -10.72 -12.66 -11.25
C ASP A 3 -10.22 -12.87 -9.80
N PHE A 4 -9.38 -13.90 -9.58
CA PHE A 4 -8.80 -14.15 -8.25
C PHE A 4 -7.80 -13.06 -7.85
N VAL A 5 -6.94 -12.62 -8.77
CA VAL A 5 -5.98 -11.54 -8.51
C VAL A 5 -6.73 -10.25 -8.20
N HIS A 6 -7.75 -9.93 -9.00
CA HIS A 6 -8.60 -8.75 -8.80
C HIS A 6 -9.30 -8.79 -7.42
N ASP A 7 -9.97 -9.89 -7.08
CA ASP A 7 -10.71 -10.04 -5.82
C ASP A 7 -9.78 -9.94 -4.60
N GLN A 8 -8.61 -10.58 -4.65
CA GLN A 8 -7.62 -10.51 -3.57
C GLN A 8 -7.01 -9.11 -3.46
N PHE A 9 -6.76 -8.44 -4.58
CA PHE A 9 -6.27 -7.06 -4.57
C PHE A 9 -7.29 -6.15 -3.87
N LEU A 10 -8.57 -6.23 -4.26
CA LEU A 10 -9.65 -5.45 -3.66
C LEU A 10 -9.91 -5.80 -2.20
N LEU A 11 -9.72 -7.06 -1.79
CA LEU A 11 -9.74 -7.45 -0.38
C LEU A 11 -8.64 -6.71 0.40
N GLY A 12 -7.42 -6.67 -0.12
CA GLY A 12 -6.32 -5.91 0.48
C GLY A 12 -6.63 -4.40 0.57
N VAL A 13 -7.23 -3.82 -0.48
CA VAL A 13 -7.68 -2.40 -0.47
C VAL A 13 -8.69 -2.15 0.65
N ARG A 14 -9.70 -3.02 0.80
CA ARG A 14 -10.70 -2.92 1.86
C ARG A 14 -10.05 -2.95 3.25
N LEU A 15 -9.19 -3.95 3.49
CA LEU A 15 -8.48 -4.11 4.77
C LEU A 15 -7.60 -2.90 5.09
N PHE A 16 -6.88 -2.38 4.07
CA PHE A 16 -6.06 -1.19 4.20
C PHE A 16 -6.90 0.02 4.65
N ASN A 17 -8.06 0.22 4.01
CA ASN A 17 -8.96 1.34 4.31
C ASN A 17 -9.66 1.20 5.68
N GLU A 18 -9.79 -0.02 6.20
CA GLU A 18 -10.26 -0.30 7.57
C GLU A 18 -9.16 -0.11 8.63
N GLY A 19 -7.93 0.25 8.25
CA GLY A 19 -6.78 0.35 9.15
C GLY A 19 -6.19 -1.00 9.54
N ARG A 20 -6.65 -2.10 8.93
CA ARG A 20 -6.15 -3.47 9.12
C ARG A 20 -4.93 -3.72 8.25
N PHE A 21 -3.90 -2.91 8.49
CA PHE A 21 -2.73 -2.84 7.62
C PHE A 21 -1.91 -4.13 7.59
N PHE A 22 -1.83 -4.86 8.69
CA PHE A 22 -1.12 -6.14 8.72
C PHE A 22 -1.83 -7.19 7.85
N GLU A 23 -3.16 -7.26 7.92
CA GLU A 23 -3.93 -8.19 7.10
C GLU A 23 -3.92 -7.81 5.62
N ALA A 24 -3.95 -6.51 5.30
CA ALA A 24 -3.74 -6.04 3.92
C ALA A 24 -2.36 -6.46 3.39
N HIS A 25 -1.32 -6.36 4.24
CA HIS A 25 0.03 -6.84 3.92
C HIS A 25 0.03 -8.34 3.58
N GLU A 26 -0.58 -9.19 4.41
CA GLU A 26 -0.59 -10.64 4.16
C GLU A 26 -1.33 -11.03 2.87
N VAL A 27 -2.46 -10.38 2.59
CA VAL A 27 -3.21 -10.59 1.34
C VAL A 27 -2.36 -10.21 0.13
N TRP A 28 -1.74 -9.03 0.13
CA TRP A 28 -0.89 -8.61 -0.98
C TRP A 28 0.43 -9.38 -1.09
N GLU A 29 0.97 -9.91 0.01
CA GLU A 29 2.17 -10.77 -0.01
C GLU A 29 1.90 -12.07 -0.79
N THR A 30 0.69 -12.63 -0.66
CA THR A 30 0.26 -13.80 -1.44
C THR A 30 0.28 -13.49 -2.95
N LEU A 31 -0.21 -12.32 -3.35
CA LEU A 31 -0.17 -11.88 -4.75
C LEU A 31 1.26 -11.59 -5.22
N TRP A 32 2.07 -10.97 -4.36
CA TRP A 32 3.48 -10.68 -4.64
C TRP A 32 4.29 -11.94 -4.94
N GLN A 33 4.04 -13.04 -4.22
CA GLN A 33 4.74 -14.31 -4.44
C GLN A 33 4.57 -14.83 -5.87
N ALA A 34 3.36 -14.67 -6.45
CA ALA A 34 3.05 -15.07 -7.82
C ALA A 34 3.36 -14.00 -8.88
N ALA A 35 3.58 -12.74 -8.47
CA ALA A 35 3.77 -11.61 -9.37
C ALA A 35 5.17 -11.55 -10.00
N ALA A 36 5.22 -10.99 -11.22
CA ALA A 36 6.45 -10.71 -11.97
C ALA A 36 6.41 -9.29 -12.59
N GLY A 37 7.57 -8.80 -13.02
CA GLY A 37 7.71 -7.47 -13.65
C GLY A 37 7.17 -6.34 -12.77
N ASP A 38 6.47 -5.40 -13.39
CA ASP A 38 5.99 -4.18 -12.74
C ASP A 38 5.00 -4.45 -11.59
N SER A 39 4.12 -5.44 -11.76
CA SER A 39 3.17 -5.83 -10.71
C SER A 39 3.87 -6.29 -9.43
N ARG A 40 5.01 -7.00 -9.55
CA ARG A 40 5.81 -7.43 -8.39
C ARG A 40 6.38 -6.23 -7.63
N THR A 41 6.83 -5.20 -8.35
CA THR A 41 7.32 -3.95 -7.75
C THR A 41 6.21 -3.21 -7.03
N LEU A 42 5.04 -3.11 -7.66
CA LEU A 42 3.84 -2.50 -7.06
C LEU A 42 3.43 -3.20 -5.76
N TYR A 43 3.24 -4.53 -5.80
CA TYR A 43 2.85 -5.27 -4.59
C TYR A 43 3.89 -5.09 -3.47
N GLN A 44 5.18 -5.13 -3.80
CA GLN A 44 6.23 -4.87 -2.81
C GLN A 44 6.10 -3.47 -2.17
N GLY A 45 5.77 -2.44 -2.98
CA GLY A 45 5.51 -1.10 -2.48
C GLY A 45 4.29 -1.03 -1.56
N LEU A 46 3.18 -1.64 -1.94
CA LEU A 46 1.94 -1.68 -1.14
C LEU A 46 2.13 -2.43 0.19
N ILE A 47 2.81 -3.58 0.16
CA ILE A 47 3.18 -4.38 1.34
C ILE A 47 4.01 -3.54 2.32
N GLN A 48 5.03 -2.83 1.81
CA GLN A 48 5.88 -1.98 2.65
C GLN A 48 5.14 -0.74 3.18
N ALA A 49 4.24 -0.15 2.39
CA ALA A 49 3.40 0.96 2.83
C ALA A 49 2.44 0.52 3.94
N ALA A 50 1.77 -0.63 3.79
CA ALA A 50 0.92 -1.20 4.82
C ALA A 50 1.71 -1.50 6.10
N ALA A 51 2.89 -2.13 5.98
CA ALA A 51 3.77 -2.35 7.13
C ALA A 51 4.21 -1.02 7.79
N ALA A 52 4.53 0.02 7.00
CA ALA A 52 4.88 1.33 7.54
C ALA A 52 3.73 1.94 8.36
N LEU A 53 2.50 1.86 7.86
CA LEU A 53 1.31 2.35 8.55
C LEU A 53 0.98 1.52 9.80
N HIS A 54 1.19 0.20 9.77
CA HIS A 54 1.08 -0.66 10.96
C HIS A 54 2.06 -0.24 12.06
N HIS A 55 3.31 0.05 11.69
CA HIS A 55 4.30 0.57 12.61
C HIS A 55 3.92 1.95 13.15
N ALA A 56 3.40 2.84 12.30
CA ALA A 56 2.90 4.15 12.68
C ALA A 56 1.77 4.06 13.72
N ALA A 57 0.78 3.20 13.48
CA ALA A 57 -0.35 2.97 14.38
C ALA A 57 0.07 2.46 15.77
N ARG A 58 1.22 1.78 15.85
CA ARG A 58 1.80 1.25 17.11
C ARG A 58 2.80 2.20 17.77
N GLY A 59 2.97 3.42 17.26
CA GLY A 59 3.92 4.41 17.78
C GLY A 59 5.39 4.14 17.43
N ASN A 60 5.68 3.15 16.57
CA ASN A 60 7.03 2.88 16.10
C ASN A 60 7.38 3.77 14.90
N HIS A 61 7.59 5.06 15.17
CA HIS A 61 7.81 6.07 14.13
C HIS A 61 9.09 5.84 13.32
N ALA A 62 10.17 5.37 13.96
CA ALA A 62 11.43 5.08 13.27
C ALA A 62 11.28 3.91 12.28
N GLY A 63 10.63 2.82 12.72
CA GLY A 63 10.32 1.68 11.86
C GLY A 63 9.38 2.06 10.72
N ALA A 64 8.36 2.87 11.00
CA ALA A 64 7.42 3.37 10.01
C ALA A 64 8.13 4.14 8.89
N ARG A 65 9.01 5.11 9.24
CA ARG A 65 9.78 5.88 8.25
C ARG A 65 10.75 5.02 7.44
N SER A 66 11.41 4.05 8.08
CA SER A 66 12.33 3.16 7.37
C SER A 66 11.62 2.31 6.30
N LEU A 67 10.43 1.81 6.60
CA LEU A 67 9.60 1.06 5.65
C LEU A 67 9.00 1.97 4.58
N TRP A 68 8.52 3.15 4.97
CA TRP A 68 8.00 4.14 4.03
C TRP A 68 9.02 4.53 2.96
N ASN A 69 10.26 4.84 3.34
CA ASN A 69 11.29 5.24 2.37
C ASN A 69 11.54 4.15 1.31
N LYS A 70 11.33 2.87 1.63
CA LYS A 70 11.44 1.77 0.67
C LYS A 70 10.17 1.66 -0.18
N ALA A 71 9.01 1.81 0.45
CA ALA A 71 7.71 1.79 -0.22
C ALA A 71 7.60 2.89 -1.27
N GLU A 72 8.02 4.11 -0.92
CA GLU A 72 7.97 5.29 -1.78
C GLU A 72 8.68 5.04 -3.12
N VAL A 73 9.94 4.58 -3.08
CA VAL A 73 10.72 4.26 -4.29
C VAL A 73 10.01 3.23 -5.18
N LYS A 74 9.32 2.26 -4.59
CA LYS A 74 8.61 1.21 -5.34
C LYS A 74 7.31 1.73 -5.95
N LEU A 75 6.56 2.53 -5.20
CA LEU A 75 5.32 3.13 -5.66
C LEU A 75 5.56 4.22 -6.72
N GLU A 76 6.70 4.93 -6.68
CA GLU A 76 7.10 5.86 -7.74
C GLU A 76 7.36 5.17 -9.09
N LEU A 77 7.79 3.91 -9.06
CA LEU A 77 8.03 3.08 -10.25
C LEU A 77 6.76 2.33 -10.70
N SER A 78 5.65 2.48 -9.98
CA SER A 78 4.41 1.75 -10.23
C SER A 78 3.44 2.57 -11.09
N PRO A 79 2.49 1.93 -11.80
CA PRO A 79 1.47 2.66 -12.54
C PRO A 79 0.60 3.49 -11.57
N ALA A 80 0.11 4.64 -12.06
CA ALA A 80 -0.74 5.54 -11.27
C ALA A 80 -2.12 4.93 -10.93
N GLU A 81 -2.55 3.93 -11.71
CA GLU A 81 -3.75 3.14 -11.48
C GLU A 81 -3.43 1.65 -11.64
N TYR A 82 -4.00 0.82 -10.78
CA TYR A 82 -3.87 -0.64 -10.86
C TYR A 82 -5.11 -1.32 -10.31
N GLU A 83 -5.66 -2.28 -11.06
CA GLU A 83 -6.87 -3.03 -10.66
C GLU A 83 -8.04 -2.11 -10.22
N GLY A 84 -8.16 -0.94 -10.86
CA GLY A 84 -9.17 0.06 -10.53
C GLY A 84 -8.90 0.89 -9.28
N ALA A 85 -7.70 0.82 -8.68
CA ALA A 85 -7.31 1.65 -7.54
C ALA A 85 -6.33 2.78 -7.94
N ALA A 86 -6.49 3.95 -7.32
CA ALA A 86 -5.68 5.15 -7.55
C ALA A 86 -4.35 5.13 -6.79
N ILE A 87 -3.39 4.34 -7.28
CA ILE A 87 -2.04 4.20 -6.70
C ILE A 87 -1.31 5.54 -6.62
N GLY A 88 -1.37 6.35 -7.67
CA GLY A 88 -0.70 7.66 -7.73
C GLY A 88 -1.23 8.64 -6.69
N GLN A 89 -2.55 8.62 -6.46
CA GLN A 89 -3.17 9.43 -5.41
C GLN A 89 -2.75 8.96 -4.02
N LEU A 90 -2.76 7.64 -3.78
CA LEU A 90 -2.28 7.07 -2.52
C LEU A 90 -0.83 7.47 -2.25
N LEU A 91 0.05 7.39 -3.26
CA LEU A 91 1.45 7.77 -3.13
C LEU A 91 1.61 9.25 -2.71
N ALA A 92 0.89 10.17 -3.36
CA ALA A 92 0.93 11.59 -3.00
C ALA A 92 0.46 11.84 -1.55
N GLU A 93 -0.61 11.17 -1.13
CA GLU A 93 -1.15 11.31 0.23
C GLU A 93 -0.24 10.68 1.29
N LEU A 94 0.41 9.55 0.97
CA LEU A 94 1.41 8.93 1.86
C LEU A 94 2.66 9.81 2.00
N LYS A 95 3.15 10.43 0.93
CA LYS A 95 4.24 11.43 1.00
C LYS A 95 3.89 12.56 1.97
N PHE A 96 2.67 13.08 1.88
CA PHE A 96 2.19 14.10 2.81
C PHE A 96 2.11 13.56 4.25
N TYR A 97 1.49 12.40 4.46
CA TYR A 97 1.35 11.76 5.77
C TYR A 97 2.70 11.53 6.47
N PHE A 98 3.71 11.05 5.74
CA PHE A 98 5.04 10.76 6.30
C PHE A 98 5.97 11.98 6.39
N SER A 99 5.56 13.14 5.88
CA SER A 99 6.30 14.40 6.04
C SER A 99 6.25 14.97 7.46
N PHE A 100 5.35 14.46 8.30
CA PHE A 100 5.16 14.93 9.68
C PHE A 100 5.89 14.05 10.72
N GLU A 101 6.28 14.66 11.84
CA GLU A 101 6.94 13.95 12.94
C GLU A 101 5.99 12.97 13.65
N LYS A 102 4.74 13.41 13.88
CA LYS A 102 3.63 12.64 14.43
C LYS A 102 2.60 12.38 13.35
N PHE A 103 2.13 11.15 13.28
CA PHE A 103 1.21 10.73 12.24
C PHE A 103 -0.25 10.97 12.63
N GLY A 104 -1.03 11.48 11.68
CA GLY A 104 -2.47 11.72 11.82
C GLY A 104 -3.31 10.55 11.32
N THR A 105 -4.43 10.86 10.67
CA THR A 105 -5.24 9.84 9.99
C THR A 105 -4.51 9.34 8.74
N PRO A 106 -4.32 8.03 8.58
CA PRO A 106 -3.69 7.47 7.38
C PRO A 106 -4.58 7.68 6.14
N PRO A 107 -3.98 7.82 4.95
CA PRO A 107 -4.74 7.99 3.71
C PRO A 107 -5.46 6.72 3.31
N LEU A 108 -6.43 6.86 2.41
CA LEU A 108 -7.22 5.75 1.88
C LEU A 108 -6.77 5.41 0.45
N LEU A 109 -6.69 4.12 0.15
CA LEU A 109 -6.52 3.63 -1.21
C LEU A 109 -7.89 3.61 -1.91
N ARG A 110 -8.16 4.64 -2.73
CA ARG A 110 -9.44 4.83 -3.40
C ARG A 110 -9.57 3.97 -4.64
N ILE A 111 -10.79 3.52 -4.91
CA ILE A 111 -11.17 2.89 -6.17
C ILE A 111 -11.63 4.00 -7.14
N VAL A 112 -11.10 3.99 -8.35
CA VAL A 112 -11.55 4.83 -9.46
C VAL A 112 -12.72 4.13 -10.16
N GLU A 113 -13.90 4.74 -10.11
CA GLU A 113 -15.02 4.30 -10.94
C GLU A 113 -14.68 4.62 -12.40
N ARG A 114 -14.86 3.62 -13.29
CA ARG A 114 -14.75 3.82 -14.74
C ARG A 114 -16.01 4.46 -15.32
#